data_AF-A0A0F9N8Q3-F1
#
_entry.id   AF-A0A0F9N8Q3-F1
#
_cell.length_a   1.000
_cell.length_b   1.000
_cell.length_c   1.000
_cell.angle_alpha   90.00
_cell.angle_beta   90.00
_cell.angle_gamma   90.00
#
_symmetry.space_group_name_H-M   'P 1'
#
loop_
_entity.id
_entity.type
_entity.pdbx_description
1 polymer ?
#
loop_
_entity_poly.entity_id
_entity_poly.type
_entity_poly.pdbx_seq_one_letter_code
_entity_poly.pdbx_strand_id
1 'polypeptide(L)'
;MTLTTTINRNDYTATSAQTVFAYAFRILADADLDVYVEGVIQTLTTDYTVSGAGDAGGGNVTFTTGVTLDEAVAIIRGVTQTQDTDYTASGPFTANDHETALDRNMMVSQDIDEKLARAVKFIVSSTLSAIAAPEGSSVTDRASKVWAWDSAGTGLELLAATIVDAVSVIAAKGDIVQGNASGAAAKLAIGTAGQVLTVASGLAVWSALADAIWNKGNDIDSATTLILEADATYNDITGIIQIDGIADIVADTMRRVHFDDALQLTHSATLQLPNDANITTIEGDEATFIQIDSTPTWRLVGWAGHVLEHDHTTAAQGGVIGADFASGTKILFKQATAPTGWTIDDTITDKSAVRYTRGATHGADAGSVDLATGVSITQGHSLSIAESAAHTHTQKGAASGSVGTVGSIRIDVANTGDAGATASAGSGTAHGHNIDLRYIDVIVATKD
;
A
#
# COMPACT_ATOMS: atom_id res chain seq x y z
N MET A 1 -57.03 61.88 1.35
CA MET A 1 -56.98 60.49 1.86
C MET A 1 -55.70 60.38 2.63
N THR A 2 -55.71 59.77 3.81
CA THR A 2 -54.53 59.62 4.67
C THR A 2 -53.84 58.30 4.40
N LEU A 3 -52.51 58.27 4.42
CA LEU A 3 -51.73 57.04 4.36
C LEU A 3 -51.87 56.22 5.65
N THR A 4 -52.55 55.07 5.57
CA THR A 4 -52.86 54.21 6.73
C THR A 4 -52.14 52.87 6.74
N THR A 5 -51.46 52.51 5.64
CA THR A 5 -50.71 51.27 5.51
C THR A 5 -49.22 51.48 5.80
N THR A 6 -48.57 50.45 6.32
CA THR A 6 -47.10 50.37 6.44
C THR A 6 -46.47 49.58 5.31
N ILE A 7 -47.27 48.98 4.42
CA ILE A 7 -46.79 48.23 3.26
C ILE A 7 -46.32 49.23 2.22
N ASN A 8 -45.10 49.05 1.73
CA ASN A 8 -44.51 49.82 0.62
C ASN A 8 -43.73 48.93 -0.36
N ARG A 9 -43.90 47.61 -0.24
CA ARG A 9 -43.22 46.61 -1.04
C ARG A 9 -44.09 45.37 -1.20
N ASN A 10 -44.06 44.78 -2.40
CA ASN A 10 -44.60 43.46 -2.68
C ASN A 10 -43.54 42.64 -3.42
N ASP A 11 -43.32 41.41 -2.99
CA ASP A 11 -42.39 40.47 -3.62
C ASP A 11 -43.18 39.27 -4.15
N TYR A 12 -42.82 38.79 -5.34
CA TYR A 12 -43.47 37.68 -6.03
C TYR A 12 -42.43 36.71 -6.58
N THR A 13 -42.83 35.45 -6.73
CA THR A 13 -42.17 34.48 -7.61
C THR A 13 -43.08 34.30 -8.82
N ALA A 14 -42.58 34.59 -10.01
CA ALA A 14 -43.38 34.60 -11.22
C ALA A 14 -43.82 33.19 -11.62
N THR A 15 -45.06 33.08 -12.07
CA THR A 15 -45.51 31.91 -12.84
C THR A 15 -45.13 32.06 -14.31
N SER A 16 -45.10 30.95 -15.05
CA SER A 16 -44.65 30.95 -16.45
C SER A 16 -45.41 31.97 -17.30
N ALA A 17 -44.68 32.91 -17.89
CA ALA A 17 -45.19 33.98 -18.76
C ALA A 17 -46.21 34.91 -18.08
N GLN A 18 -46.15 35.06 -16.75
CA GLN A 18 -47.00 36.01 -16.03
C GLN A 18 -46.64 37.45 -16.39
N THR A 19 -47.63 38.25 -16.76
CA THR A 19 -47.43 39.66 -17.14
C THR A 19 -47.94 40.64 -16.09
N VAL A 20 -48.89 40.26 -15.24
CA VAL A 20 -49.55 41.17 -14.30
C VAL A 20 -49.20 40.82 -12.86
N PHE A 21 -48.76 41.82 -12.11
CA PHE A 21 -48.43 41.75 -10.70
C PHE A 21 -49.09 42.92 -9.98
N ALA A 22 -49.90 42.62 -8.96
CA ALA A 22 -50.54 43.67 -8.16
C ALA A 22 -49.53 44.33 -7.22
N TYR A 23 -49.81 45.55 -6.78
CA TYR A 23 -49.17 46.17 -5.63
C TYR A 23 -50.25 46.69 -4.68
N ALA A 24 -50.05 46.53 -3.38
CA ALA A 24 -51.10 46.71 -2.36
C ALA A 24 -50.91 47.99 -1.53
N PHE A 25 -50.28 49.00 -2.11
CA PHE A 25 -49.95 50.26 -1.43
C PHE A 25 -50.12 51.45 -2.36
N ARG A 26 -50.37 52.63 -1.80
CA ARG A 26 -50.56 53.86 -2.58
C ARG A 26 -49.23 54.40 -3.13
N ILE A 27 -49.27 54.82 -4.39
CA ILE A 27 -48.24 55.64 -5.05
C ILE A 27 -48.89 56.97 -5.48
N LEU A 28 -48.12 58.06 -5.62
CA LEU A 28 -48.67 59.36 -6.02
C LEU A 28 -48.68 59.53 -7.54
N ALA A 29 -47.64 59.03 -8.20
CA ALA A 29 -47.53 58.92 -9.65
C ALA A 29 -46.99 57.54 -10.04
N ASP A 30 -47.21 57.14 -11.30
CA ASP A 30 -46.69 55.88 -11.85
C ASP A 30 -45.16 55.74 -11.71
N ALA A 31 -44.45 56.88 -11.70
CA ALA A 31 -43.00 56.96 -11.56
C ALA A 31 -42.49 56.76 -10.12
N ASP A 32 -43.36 56.74 -9.10
CA ASP A 32 -42.97 56.54 -7.69
C ASP A 32 -42.83 55.04 -7.34
N LEU A 33 -42.46 54.21 -8.31
CA LEU A 33 -42.45 52.77 -8.18
C LEU A 33 -41.27 52.17 -8.96
N ASP A 34 -40.37 51.51 -8.22
CA ASP A 34 -39.25 50.75 -8.78
C ASP A 34 -39.64 49.27 -8.91
N VAL A 35 -39.44 48.70 -10.09
CA VAL A 35 -39.69 47.29 -10.38
C VAL A 35 -38.38 46.58 -10.70
N TYR A 36 -38.16 45.42 -10.10
CA TYR A 36 -37.00 44.58 -10.33
C TYR A 36 -37.43 43.17 -10.74
N VAL A 37 -36.68 42.56 -11.66
CA VAL A 37 -36.75 41.14 -12.00
C VAL A 37 -35.35 40.55 -11.82
N GLU A 38 -35.22 39.52 -10.99
CA GLU A 38 -33.91 38.92 -10.63
C GLU A 38 -32.87 39.97 -10.16
N GLY A 39 -33.34 41.00 -9.46
CA GLY A 39 -32.51 42.10 -8.96
C GLY A 39 -32.12 43.15 -10.01
N VAL A 40 -32.56 43.00 -11.27
CA VAL A 40 -32.33 43.97 -12.35
C VAL A 40 -33.49 44.96 -12.43
N ILE A 41 -33.19 46.26 -12.33
CA ILE A 41 -34.20 47.32 -12.45
C ILE A 41 -34.81 47.35 -13.85
N GLN A 42 -36.12 47.51 -13.89
CA GLN A 42 -36.92 47.58 -15.11
C GLN A 42 -37.31 49.03 -15.38
N THR A 43 -37.54 49.38 -16.64
CA THR A 43 -37.81 50.74 -17.07
C THR A 43 -39.30 50.95 -17.31
N LEU A 44 -39.92 51.88 -16.57
CA LEU A 44 -41.32 52.29 -16.77
C LEU A 44 -41.55 52.73 -18.23
N THR A 45 -42.70 52.38 -18.79
CA THR A 45 -43.15 52.55 -20.20
C THR A 45 -42.38 51.75 -21.27
N THR A 46 -41.23 51.17 -20.95
CA THR A 46 -40.48 50.30 -21.86
C THR A 46 -40.70 48.83 -21.51
N ASP A 47 -40.37 48.47 -20.27
CA ASP A 47 -40.43 47.08 -19.78
C ASP A 47 -41.78 46.78 -19.11
N TYR A 48 -42.40 47.78 -18.48
CA TYR A 48 -43.70 47.66 -17.82
C TYR A 48 -44.51 48.96 -17.84
N THR A 49 -45.81 48.84 -17.56
CA THR A 49 -46.75 49.94 -17.29
C THR A 49 -47.35 49.81 -15.91
N VAL A 50 -47.77 50.93 -15.32
CA VAL A 50 -48.40 51.00 -13.99
C VAL A 50 -49.84 51.48 -14.13
N SER A 51 -50.70 51.03 -13.21
CA SER A 51 -52.08 51.47 -13.08
C SER A 51 -52.40 51.59 -11.59
N GLY A 52 -53.32 52.48 -11.21
CA GLY A 52 -53.73 52.68 -9.81
C GLY A 52 -52.91 53.73 -9.06
N ALA A 53 -52.29 54.69 -9.76
CA ALA A 53 -51.70 55.86 -9.12
C ALA A 53 -52.78 56.70 -8.41
N GLY A 54 -52.51 57.10 -7.18
CA GLY A 54 -53.45 57.80 -6.30
C GLY A 54 -54.38 56.89 -5.50
N ASP A 55 -54.56 55.63 -5.90
CA ASP A 55 -55.46 54.68 -5.24
C ASP A 55 -54.87 54.13 -3.94
N ALA A 56 -55.65 54.16 -2.85
CA ALA A 56 -55.18 53.73 -1.53
C ALA A 56 -54.87 52.22 -1.44
N GLY A 57 -55.58 51.40 -2.24
CA GLY A 57 -55.37 49.96 -2.30
C GLY A 57 -54.25 49.52 -3.23
N GLY A 58 -53.59 50.47 -3.91
CA GLY A 58 -52.63 50.21 -4.98
C GLY A 58 -53.30 49.80 -6.29
N GLY A 59 -52.56 49.10 -7.13
CA GLY A 59 -52.97 48.78 -8.49
C GLY A 59 -52.13 47.66 -9.09
N ASN A 60 -51.77 47.76 -10.38
CA ASN A 60 -51.01 46.71 -11.07
C ASN A 60 -49.81 47.25 -11.83
N VAL A 61 -48.71 46.49 -11.76
CA VAL A 61 -47.61 46.49 -12.73
C VAL A 61 -47.94 45.46 -13.81
N THR A 62 -47.86 45.89 -15.07
CA THR A 62 -48.05 45.02 -16.24
C THR A 62 -46.82 45.06 -17.12
N PHE A 63 -46.11 43.94 -17.26
CA PHE A 63 -44.95 43.80 -18.12
C PHE A 63 -45.32 43.66 -19.59
N THR A 64 -44.50 44.25 -20.46
CA THR A 64 -44.63 44.13 -21.93
C THR A 64 -44.34 42.71 -22.42
N THR A 65 -43.42 42.01 -21.74
CA THR A 65 -43.08 40.60 -21.98
C THR A 65 -43.32 39.80 -20.69
N GLY A 66 -43.91 38.61 -20.80
CA GLY A 66 -44.17 37.76 -19.63
C GLY A 66 -42.86 37.39 -18.91
N VAL A 67 -42.88 37.50 -17.58
CA VAL A 67 -41.77 37.13 -16.70
C VAL A 67 -41.61 35.59 -16.71
N THR A 68 -40.37 35.11 -16.67
CA THR A 68 -40.08 33.67 -16.75
C THR A 68 -40.49 32.97 -15.44
N LEU A 69 -40.82 31.68 -15.53
CA LEU A 69 -41.12 30.86 -14.35
C LEU A 69 -39.99 30.95 -13.32
N ASP A 70 -40.36 31.10 -12.05
CA ASP A 70 -39.48 31.15 -10.88
C ASP A 70 -38.61 32.40 -10.74
N GLU A 71 -38.68 33.36 -11.66
CA GLU A 71 -38.00 34.66 -11.49
C GLU A 71 -38.65 35.47 -10.35
N ALA A 72 -37.81 36.03 -9.48
CA ALA A 72 -38.22 36.91 -8.41
C ALA A 72 -38.55 38.30 -8.97
N VAL A 73 -39.75 38.78 -8.65
CA VAL A 73 -40.22 40.13 -8.99
C VAL A 73 -40.39 40.92 -7.70
N ALA A 74 -39.69 42.06 -7.60
CA ALA A 74 -39.85 42.98 -6.49
C ALA A 74 -40.46 44.30 -6.98
N ILE A 75 -41.56 44.70 -6.34
CA ILE A 75 -42.25 45.97 -6.59
C ILE A 75 -42.14 46.80 -5.33
N ILE A 76 -41.45 47.94 -5.41
CA ILE A 76 -41.09 48.75 -4.25
C ILE A 76 -41.49 50.20 -4.52
N ARG A 77 -42.08 50.87 -3.55
CA ARG A 77 -42.33 52.31 -3.64
C ARG A 77 -41.00 53.07 -3.61
N GLY A 78 -40.86 53.99 -4.55
CA GLY A 78 -39.69 54.86 -4.69
C GLY A 78 -40.12 56.31 -4.84
N VAL A 79 -40.64 56.94 -3.79
CA VAL A 79 -41.04 58.35 -3.88
C VAL A 79 -39.81 59.24 -4.05
N THR A 80 -39.87 60.15 -5.04
CA THR A 80 -38.82 61.15 -5.22
C THR A 80 -38.75 62.07 -3.99
N GLN A 81 -37.55 62.22 -3.42
CA GLN A 81 -37.32 63.01 -2.20
C GLN A 81 -37.27 64.52 -2.47
N THR A 82 -38.33 65.04 -3.09
CA THR A 82 -38.56 66.47 -3.34
C THR A 82 -39.86 66.93 -2.67
N GLN A 83 -39.89 68.22 -2.34
CA GLN A 83 -41.12 68.88 -1.90
C GLN A 83 -41.77 69.54 -3.12
N ASP A 84 -42.85 68.94 -3.62
CA ASP A 84 -43.57 69.46 -4.79
C ASP A 84 -44.66 70.48 -4.40
N THR A 85 -45.14 70.44 -3.16
CA THR A 85 -46.18 71.36 -2.66
C THR A 85 -45.55 72.70 -2.25
N ASP A 86 -45.90 73.76 -2.98
CA ASP A 86 -45.58 75.15 -2.66
C ASP A 86 -46.85 75.91 -2.23
N TYR A 87 -46.82 76.52 -1.04
CA TYR A 87 -47.93 77.35 -0.56
C TYR A 87 -47.70 78.81 -0.92
N THR A 88 -48.54 79.34 -1.80
CA THR A 88 -48.50 80.75 -2.17
C THR A 88 -48.97 81.64 -1.02
N ALA A 89 -48.24 82.73 -0.74
CA ALA A 89 -48.63 83.70 0.28
C ALA A 89 -50.03 84.29 -0.02
N SER A 90 -50.91 84.31 0.99
CA SER A 90 -52.32 84.75 0.88
C SER A 90 -53.19 83.90 -0.07
N GLY A 91 -52.69 82.78 -0.57
CA GLY A 91 -53.48 81.78 -1.30
C GLY A 91 -54.28 80.88 -0.36
N PRO A 92 -55.23 80.09 -0.90
CA PRO A 92 -55.99 79.14 -0.11
C PRO A 92 -55.10 78.00 0.40
N PHE A 93 -55.14 77.74 1.71
CA PHE A 93 -54.51 76.56 2.32
C PHE A 93 -55.49 75.39 2.27
N THR A 94 -55.51 74.67 1.15
CA THR A 94 -56.48 73.58 0.98
C THR A 94 -56.07 72.37 1.83
N ALA A 95 -57.05 71.72 2.46
CA ALA A 95 -56.79 70.50 3.22
C ALA A 95 -56.20 69.38 2.35
N ASN A 96 -56.53 69.36 1.04
CA ASN A 96 -56.03 68.34 0.12
C ASN A 96 -54.53 68.51 -0.18
N ASP A 97 -54.07 69.74 -0.43
CA ASP A 97 -52.64 70.02 -0.67
C ASP A 97 -51.82 69.73 0.59
N HIS A 98 -52.40 70.06 1.76
CA HIS A 98 -51.79 69.76 3.05
C HIS A 98 -51.68 68.27 3.32
N GLU A 99 -52.78 67.53 3.15
CA GLU A 99 -52.77 66.08 3.34
C GLU A 99 -51.80 65.41 2.36
N THR A 100 -51.78 65.83 1.10
CA THR A 100 -50.88 65.25 0.08
C THR A 100 -49.41 65.48 0.43
N ALA A 101 -49.07 66.67 0.95
CA ALA A 101 -47.71 66.98 1.40
C ALA A 101 -47.32 66.13 2.63
N LEU A 102 -48.23 65.94 3.59
CA LEU A 102 -48.01 65.09 4.77
C LEU A 102 -47.86 63.62 4.40
N ASP A 103 -48.75 63.09 3.56
CA ASP A 103 -48.69 61.73 3.03
C ASP A 103 -47.36 61.46 2.34
N ARG A 104 -46.92 62.37 1.45
CA ARG A 104 -45.64 62.23 0.75
C ARG A 104 -44.47 62.12 1.72
N ASN A 105 -44.41 62.96 2.75
CA ASN A 105 -43.35 62.90 3.76
C ASN A 105 -43.40 61.60 4.57
N MET A 106 -44.59 61.08 4.86
CA MET A 106 -44.75 59.77 5.49
C MET A 106 -44.28 58.64 4.57
N MET A 107 -44.60 58.70 3.27
CA MET A 107 -44.12 57.74 2.28
C MET A 107 -42.59 57.73 2.21
N VAL A 108 -41.96 58.90 2.12
CA VAL A 108 -40.48 59.02 2.14
C VAL A 108 -39.89 58.40 3.41
N SER A 109 -40.54 58.60 4.56
CA SER A 109 -40.08 58.01 5.83
C SER A 109 -40.16 56.48 5.83
N GLN A 110 -41.26 55.92 5.32
CA GLN A 110 -41.44 54.47 5.15
C GLN A 110 -40.42 53.89 4.15
N ASP A 111 -40.13 54.61 3.06
CA ASP A 111 -39.17 54.16 2.04
C ASP A 111 -37.73 54.20 2.59
N ILE A 112 -37.40 55.15 3.47
CA ILE A 112 -36.13 55.17 4.20
C ILE A 112 -36.03 53.99 5.18
N ASP A 113 -37.11 53.68 5.91
CA ASP A 113 -37.13 52.54 6.84
C ASP A 113 -36.93 51.20 6.09
N GLU A 114 -37.54 51.06 4.91
CA GLU A 114 -37.34 49.90 4.03
C GLU A 114 -35.88 49.77 3.57
N LYS A 115 -35.23 50.88 3.20
CA LYS A 115 -33.78 50.95 2.89
C LYS A 115 -32.92 50.57 4.09
N LEU A 116 -33.23 51.07 5.27
CA LEU A 116 -32.50 50.78 6.51
C LEU A 116 -32.72 49.33 7.00
N ALA A 117 -33.89 48.74 6.74
CA ALA A 117 -34.18 47.36 7.07
C ALA A 117 -33.21 46.38 6.37
N ARG A 118 -32.76 46.73 5.16
CA ARG A 118 -31.82 45.98 4.31
C ARG A 118 -30.35 46.38 4.44
N ALA A 119 -30.03 47.40 5.23
CA ALA A 119 -28.65 47.80 5.46
C ALA A 119 -27.91 46.84 6.43
N VAL A 120 -26.58 46.78 6.31
CA VAL A 120 -25.72 46.17 7.34
C VAL A 120 -25.79 47.05 8.59
N LYS A 121 -26.11 46.45 9.74
CA LYS A 121 -26.34 47.16 11.00
C LYS A 121 -25.53 46.53 12.13
N PHE A 122 -25.10 47.37 13.06
CA PHE A 122 -24.70 46.88 14.37
C PHE A 122 -25.93 46.42 15.15
N ILE A 123 -25.71 45.46 16.05
CA ILE A 123 -26.72 45.05 17.03
C ILE A 123 -27.14 46.26 17.88
N VAL A 124 -28.40 46.29 18.31
CA VAL A 124 -28.96 47.38 19.13
C VAL A 124 -28.18 47.64 20.42
N SER A 125 -27.49 46.65 20.97
CA SER A 125 -26.66 46.76 22.18
C SER A 125 -25.24 47.29 21.93
N SER A 126 -24.86 47.54 20.66
CA SER A 126 -23.55 48.04 20.32
C SER A 126 -23.34 49.44 20.89
N THR A 127 -22.20 49.66 21.54
CA THR A 127 -21.77 50.99 21.98
C THR A 127 -20.88 51.69 20.95
N LEU A 128 -20.62 51.05 19.80
CA LEU A 128 -19.81 51.61 18.72
C LEU A 128 -20.67 52.54 17.84
N SER A 129 -20.11 53.69 17.49
CA SER A 129 -20.75 54.71 16.66
C SER A 129 -19.75 55.28 15.66
N ALA A 130 -20.23 55.81 14.54
CA ALA A 130 -19.42 56.47 13.51
C ALA A 130 -18.28 55.59 12.93
N ILE A 131 -18.49 54.28 12.86
CA ILE A 131 -17.58 53.37 12.17
C ILE A 131 -17.72 53.59 10.67
N ALA A 132 -16.63 54.00 10.01
CA ALA A 132 -16.59 54.16 8.57
C ALA A 132 -16.26 52.83 7.88
N ALA A 133 -16.89 52.58 6.74
CA ALA A 133 -16.46 51.53 5.82
C ALA A 133 -15.05 51.85 5.31
N PRO A 134 -14.09 50.94 5.45
CA PRO A 134 -12.74 51.17 4.97
C PRO A 134 -12.70 51.02 3.44
N GLU A 135 -12.25 52.07 2.75
CA GLU A 135 -12.27 52.18 1.29
C GLU A 135 -10.86 52.22 0.65
N GLY A 136 -9.81 52.40 1.46
CA GLY A 136 -8.46 52.68 0.97
C GLY A 136 -8.35 54.00 0.20
N SER A 137 -7.23 54.21 -0.50
CA SER A 137 -6.99 55.39 -1.35
C SER A 137 -7.24 55.11 -2.84
N SER A 138 -7.41 53.85 -3.24
CA SER A 138 -7.56 53.44 -4.63
C SER A 138 -8.48 52.23 -4.79
N VAL A 139 -8.93 51.99 -6.03
CA VAL A 139 -9.66 50.76 -6.40
C VAL A 139 -8.85 49.49 -6.11
N THR A 140 -7.53 49.57 -6.19
CA THR A 140 -6.61 48.47 -5.92
C THR A 140 -6.61 48.08 -4.44
N ASP A 141 -6.78 49.05 -3.55
CA ASP A 141 -6.81 48.79 -2.11
C ASP A 141 -8.05 47.98 -1.71
N ARG A 142 -9.14 48.09 -2.48
CA ARG A 142 -10.40 47.35 -2.27
C ARG A 142 -10.45 46.00 -2.97
N ALA A 143 -9.68 45.85 -4.04
CA ALA A 143 -9.73 44.65 -4.86
C ALA A 143 -9.41 43.40 -4.04
N SER A 144 -10.33 42.41 -4.08
CA SER A 144 -10.21 41.14 -3.35
C SER A 144 -10.00 41.29 -1.84
N LYS A 145 -10.64 42.29 -1.22
CA LYS A 145 -10.62 42.51 0.23
C LYS A 145 -11.98 42.29 0.89
N VAL A 146 -11.96 42.01 2.18
CA VAL A 146 -13.15 42.00 3.05
C VAL A 146 -12.98 43.04 4.16
N TRP A 147 -14.10 43.53 4.69
CA TRP A 147 -14.10 44.27 5.95
C TRP A 147 -13.91 43.29 7.10
N ALA A 148 -12.96 43.57 7.98
CA ALA A 148 -12.78 42.88 9.25
C ALA A 148 -12.63 43.90 10.38
N TRP A 149 -12.79 43.45 11.63
CA TRP A 149 -12.47 44.27 12.79
C TRP A 149 -10.97 44.51 12.87
N ASP A 150 -10.60 45.76 13.15
CA ASP A 150 -9.22 46.10 13.49
C ASP A 150 -8.76 45.40 14.77
N SER A 151 -7.46 45.38 15.00
CA SER A 151 -6.88 44.74 16.20
C SER A 151 -7.36 45.35 17.53
N ALA A 152 -7.90 46.57 17.50
CA ALA A 152 -8.43 47.24 18.69
C ALA A 152 -9.92 46.93 18.93
N GLY A 153 -10.61 46.32 17.97
CA GLY A 153 -12.06 46.09 18.00
C GLY A 153 -12.88 47.38 17.97
N THR A 154 -12.29 48.49 17.54
CA THR A 154 -12.92 49.83 17.56
C THR A 154 -13.26 50.35 16.17
N GLY A 155 -12.81 49.68 15.12
CA GLY A 155 -12.94 50.10 13.74
C GLY A 155 -12.93 48.91 12.78
N LEU A 156 -13.18 49.19 11.50
CA LEU A 156 -13.08 48.22 10.43
C LEU A 156 -11.82 48.48 9.60
N GLU A 157 -11.20 47.43 9.10
CA GLU A 157 -10.06 47.45 8.19
C GLU A 157 -10.27 46.53 6.98
N LEU A 158 -9.48 46.75 5.91
CA LEU A 158 -9.49 45.93 4.71
C LEU A 158 -8.48 44.79 4.86
N LEU A 159 -8.96 43.55 4.91
CA LEU A 159 -8.10 42.36 4.91
C LEU A 159 -8.11 41.68 3.55
N ALA A 160 -6.95 41.12 3.17
CA ALA A 160 -6.86 40.26 1.99
C ALA A 160 -7.83 39.08 2.14
N ALA A 161 -8.77 38.95 1.21
CA ALA A 161 -9.64 37.79 1.13
C ALA A 161 -8.84 36.62 0.58
N THR A 162 -7.99 36.02 1.41
CA THR A 162 -7.42 34.70 1.12
C THR A 162 -8.52 33.71 1.46
N ILE A 163 -9.33 33.32 0.47
CA ILE A 163 -10.50 32.42 0.54
C ILE A 163 -11.05 32.30 1.98
N VAL A 164 -12.09 33.09 2.29
CA VAL A 164 -12.75 33.16 3.62
C VAL A 164 -13.30 31.80 4.10
N ASP A 165 -13.25 30.77 3.26
CA ASP A 165 -13.36 29.36 3.63
C ASP A 165 -11.97 28.71 3.69
N ALA A 166 -11.17 29.09 4.70
CA ALA A 166 -9.92 28.39 4.97
C ALA A 166 -10.26 27.03 5.59
N VAL A 167 -10.69 26.07 4.76
CA VAL A 167 -10.38 24.67 5.00
C VAL A 167 -8.88 24.64 5.26
N SER A 168 -8.52 24.41 6.53
CA SER A 168 -7.14 24.24 6.94
C SER A 168 -6.43 23.39 5.88
N VAL A 169 -5.28 23.87 5.38
CA VAL A 169 -4.50 23.12 4.37
C VAL A 169 -4.15 21.72 4.90
N ILE A 170 -4.18 21.53 6.22
CA ILE A 170 -4.11 20.26 6.93
C ILE A 170 -5.54 19.69 7.05
N ALA A 171 -5.82 18.61 6.31
CA ALA A 171 -7.13 17.94 6.28
C ALA A 171 -7.15 16.67 7.17
N ALA A 172 -5.99 16.07 7.42
CA ALA A 172 -5.81 14.91 8.26
C ALA A 172 -4.68 15.13 9.29
N LYS A 173 -4.72 14.37 10.40
CA LYS A 173 -3.62 14.34 11.36
C LYS A 173 -2.34 13.89 10.64
N GLY A 174 -1.31 14.72 10.73
CA GLY A 174 0.02 14.45 10.20
C GLY A 174 0.23 14.89 8.74
N ASP A 175 -0.72 15.58 8.13
CA ASP A 175 -0.41 16.36 6.91
C ASP A 175 0.65 17.43 7.22
N ILE A 176 1.46 17.77 6.21
CA ILE A 176 2.52 18.78 6.28
C ILE A 176 2.18 19.90 5.30
N VAL A 177 2.43 21.15 5.71
CA VAL A 177 2.35 22.32 4.82
C VAL A 177 3.73 22.64 4.28
N GLN A 178 3.87 22.70 2.95
CA GLN A 178 5.10 23.07 2.26
C GLN A 178 4.84 24.09 1.14
N GLY A 179 5.88 24.75 0.63
CA GLY A 179 5.75 25.57 -0.59
C GLY A 179 5.66 24.67 -1.83
N ASN A 180 4.78 24.97 -2.77
CA ASN A 180 4.80 24.34 -4.09
C ASN A 180 5.87 24.97 -5.00
N ALA A 181 5.98 24.50 -6.24
CA ALA A 181 6.93 25.03 -7.23
C ALA A 181 6.76 26.54 -7.54
N SER A 182 5.62 27.13 -7.19
CA SER A 182 5.33 28.56 -7.34
C SER A 182 5.50 29.35 -6.03
N GLY A 183 5.95 28.72 -4.94
CA GLY A 183 6.14 29.34 -3.63
C GLY A 183 4.84 29.52 -2.81
N ALA A 184 3.71 29.02 -3.28
CA ALA A 184 2.45 29.06 -2.54
C ALA A 184 2.35 27.88 -1.56
N ALA A 185 1.67 28.06 -0.43
CA ALA A 185 1.42 26.99 0.53
C ALA A 185 0.60 25.85 -0.12
N ALA A 186 1.08 24.62 0.01
CA ALA A 186 0.47 23.41 -0.49
C ALA A 186 0.56 22.29 0.55
N LYS A 187 -0.41 21.38 0.48
CA LYS A 187 -0.48 20.20 1.35
C LYS A 187 0.39 19.08 0.80
N LEU A 188 1.25 18.53 1.65
CA LEU A 188 1.75 17.15 1.54
C LEU A 188 0.92 16.28 2.48
N ALA A 189 0.14 15.36 1.94
CA ALA A 189 -0.66 14.46 2.76
C ALA A 189 0.24 13.57 3.63
N ILE A 190 -0.24 13.12 4.79
CA ILE A 190 0.50 12.13 5.60
C ILE A 190 0.88 10.90 4.75
N GLY A 191 2.12 10.46 4.89
CA GLY A 191 2.63 9.25 4.23
C GLY A 191 2.05 7.96 4.84
N THR A 192 2.30 6.84 4.18
CA THR A 192 1.99 5.52 4.73
C THR A 192 3.06 5.07 5.72
N ALA A 193 2.72 4.13 6.60
CA ALA A 193 3.69 3.54 7.54
C ALA A 193 4.90 2.96 6.80
N GLY A 194 6.11 3.26 7.28
CA GLY A 194 7.36 2.84 6.65
C GLY A 194 7.87 3.74 5.52
N GLN A 195 7.25 4.91 5.31
CA GLN A 195 7.81 5.96 4.46
C GLN A 195 8.64 6.97 5.28
N VAL A 196 9.61 7.59 4.61
CA VAL A 196 10.42 8.69 5.14
C VAL A 196 10.30 9.91 4.23
N LEU A 197 10.54 11.09 4.80
CA LEU A 197 10.54 12.34 4.05
C LEU A 197 11.91 12.54 3.42
N THR A 198 11.94 12.68 2.10
CA THR A 198 13.15 13.04 1.33
C THR A 198 12.89 14.31 0.53
N VAL A 199 13.94 14.86 -0.09
CA VAL A 199 13.82 16.00 -1.00
C VAL A 199 14.02 15.52 -2.43
N ALA A 200 13.04 15.78 -3.29
CA ALA A 200 13.14 15.53 -4.73
C ALA A 200 12.79 16.81 -5.47
N SER A 201 13.67 17.24 -6.39
CA SER A 201 13.52 18.48 -7.16
C SER A 201 13.21 19.71 -6.28
N GLY A 202 13.79 19.77 -5.08
CA GLY A 202 13.61 20.88 -4.13
C GLY A 202 12.30 20.88 -3.33
N LEU A 203 11.48 19.82 -3.44
CA LEU A 203 10.24 19.65 -2.67
C LEU A 203 10.34 18.45 -1.72
N ALA A 204 9.66 18.53 -0.58
CA ALA A 204 9.56 17.40 0.34
C ALA A 204 8.58 16.36 -0.22
N VAL A 205 9.02 15.12 -0.33
CA VAL A 205 8.26 13.99 -0.87
C VAL A 205 8.38 12.77 0.04
N TRP A 206 7.36 11.90 0.03
CA TRP A 206 7.45 10.61 0.72
C TRP A 206 8.16 9.59 -0.16
N SER A 207 9.17 8.95 0.40
CA SER A 207 9.89 7.84 -0.23
C SER A 207 9.78 6.58 0.62
N ALA A 208 9.89 5.41 0.00
CA ALA A 208 10.02 4.16 0.74
C ALA A 208 11.38 4.16 1.49
N LEU A 209 11.41 3.52 2.67
CA LEU A 209 12.66 3.38 3.43
C LEU A 209 13.79 2.71 2.63
N ALA A 210 13.47 1.76 1.75
CA ALA A 210 14.46 1.05 0.93
C ALA A 210 15.12 1.99 -0.10
N ASP A 211 14.33 2.78 -0.80
CA ASP A 211 14.81 3.75 -1.79
C ASP A 211 15.64 4.88 -1.13
N ALA A 212 15.40 5.17 0.15
CA ALA A 212 16.21 6.13 0.91
C ALA A 212 17.57 5.57 1.37
N ILE A 213 17.74 4.24 1.40
CA ILE A 213 18.99 3.58 1.83
C ILE A 213 19.81 3.14 0.60
N TRP A 214 19.16 2.52 -0.39
CA TRP A 214 19.76 2.06 -1.65
C TRP A 214 18.99 2.63 -2.84
N ASN A 215 19.32 3.87 -3.22
CA ASN A 215 18.79 4.50 -4.43
C ASN A 215 19.64 4.06 -5.64
N LYS A 216 19.08 3.20 -6.48
CA LYS A 216 19.69 2.78 -7.76
C LYS A 216 19.70 3.97 -8.72
N GLY A 217 20.89 4.44 -9.06
CA GLY A 217 21.13 5.41 -10.12
C GLY A 217 21.23 4.75 -11.50
N ASN A 218 21.56 5.54 -12.52
CA ASN A 218 21.81 5.00 -13.85
C ASN A 218 23.07 4.13 -13.87
N ASP A 219 23.19 3.33 -14.93
CA ASP A 219 24.39 2.56 -15.22
C ASP A 219 25.48 3.52 -15.74
N ILE A 220 26.72 3.29 -15.29
CA ILE A 220 27.86 4.21 -15.48
C ILE A 220 28.98 3.45 -16.18
N ASP A 221 29.41 3.92 -17.34
CA ASP A 221 30.59 3.39 -18.00
C ASP A 221 31.85 3.62 -17.15
N SER A 222 32.64 2.55 -16.98
CA SER A 222 33.94 2.58 -16.31
C SER A 222 34.89 3.61 -16.95
N ALA A 223 35.67 4.27 -16.10
CA ALA A 223 36.65 5.28 -16.49
C ALA A 223 37.81 5.34 -15.48
N THR A 224 38.97 5.83 -15.90
CA THR A 224 40.16 5.99 -15.02
C THR A 224 39.84 6.76 -13.75
N THR A 225 39.00 7.79 -13.85
CA THR A 225 38.34 8.42 -12.71
C THR A 225 36.85 8.20 -12.84
N LEU A 226 36.29 7.33 -12.00
CA LEU A 226 34.86 7.02 -12.01
C LEU A 226 34.06 8.21 -11.45
N ILE A 227 32.99 8.61 -12.13
CA ILE A 227 32.10 9.68 -11.68
C ILE A 227 30.77 9.03 -11.29
N LEU A 228 30.46 8.98 -10.00
CA LEU A 228 29.17 8.48 -9.51
C LEU A 228 28.12 9.59 -9.49
N GLU A 229 26.84 9.23 -9.53
CA GLU A 229 25.76 10.20 -9.47
C GLU A 229 25.60 10.78 -8.06
N ALA A 230 25.37 12.09 -7.96
CA ALA A 230 25.30 12.78 -6.66
C ALA A 230 24.16 12.25 -5.78
N ASP A 231 23.00 11.99 -6.39
CA ASP A 231 21.75 11.64 -5.71
C ASP A 231 21.52 10.11 -5.59
N ALA A 232 22.41 9.29 -6.18
CA ALA A 232 22.35 7.84 -6.09
C ALA A 232 23.28 7.30 -4.99
N THR A 233 22.88 6.20 -4.36
CA THR A 233 23.72 5.46 -3.40
C THR A 233 24.17 4.09 -3.92
N TYR A 234 23.62 3.65 -5.06
CA TYR A 234 23.97 2.42 -5.76
C TYR A 234 24.03 2.65 -7.29
N ASN A 235 25.09 2.21 -7.97
CA ASN A 235 25.24 2.31 -9.43
C ASN A 235 25.82 1.01 -10.01
N ASP A 236 25.48 0.66 -11.26
CA ASP A 236 26.15 -0.44 -11.97
C ASP A 236 27.24 0.15 -12.84
N ILE A 237 28.38 -0.52 -12.88
CA ILE A 237 29.57 -0.10 -13.60
C ILE A 237 29.74 -1.00 -14.81
N THR A 238 29.57 -0.41 -15.99
CA THR A 238 29.67 -1.07 -17.29
C THR A 238 31.07 -0.92 -17.88
N GLY A 239 31.44 -1.81 -18.81
CA GLY A 239 32.71 -1.74 -19.52
C GLY A 239 33.93 -2.19 -18.69
N ILE A 240 35.12 -2.01 -19.28
CA ILE A 240 36.35 -2.68 -18.86
C ILE A 240 37.52 -1.74 -18.52
N ILE A 241 37.27 -0.43 -18.41
CA ILE A 241 38.34 0.55 -18.18
C ILE A 241 38.79 0.46 -16.71
N GLN A 242 40.10 0.39 -16.50
CA GLN A 242 40.70 0.43 -15.16
C GLN A 242 40.31 1.70 -14.42
N ILE A 243 39.99 1.58 -13.13
CA ILE A 243 39.60 2.67 -12.24
C ILE A 243 40.74 2.91 -11.23
N ASP A 244 41.31 4.11 -11.28
CA ASP A 244 42.41 4.55 -10.40
C ASP A 244 41.90 5.50 -9.28
N GLY A 245 40.68 6.01 -9.44
CA GLY A 245 40.05 6.94 -8.52
C GLY A 245 38.55 7.08 -8.75
N ILE A 246 37.85 7.60 -7.73
CA ILE A 246 36.43 7.99 -7.81
C ILE A 246 36.36 9.50 -7.55
N ALA A 247 35.57 10.22 -8.36
CA ALA A 247 35.42 11.67 -8.26
C ALA A 247 34.77 12.11 -6.95
N ASP A 248 34.97 13.37 -6.58
CA ASP A 248 34.42 13.96 -5.35
C ASP A 248 32.92 14.17 -5.47
N ILE A 249 32.17 13.79 -4.43
CA ILE A 249 30.73 13.99 -4.38
C ILE A 249 30.35 14.70 -3.09
N VAL A 250 30.66 14.15 -1.90
CA VAL A 250 30.61 14.80 -0.57
C VAL A 250 31.30 13.89 0.48
N ALA A 251 32.12 14.44 1.39
CA ALA A 251 32.72 13.70 2.51
C ALA A 251 31.70 12.92 3.38
N ASP A 252 32.13 11.80 3.98
CA ASP A 252 31.33 10.89 4.82
C ASP A 252 30.18 10.15 4.11
N THR A 253 30.18 10.11 2.77
CA THR A 253 29.15 9.38 2.03
C THR A 253 29.57 7.95 1.69
N MET A 254 28.65 7.01 1.88
CA MET A 254 28.80 5.61 1.46
C MET A 254 28.20 5.39 0.07
N ARG A 255 28.91 4.67 -0.81
CA ARG A 255 28.43 4.27 -2.14
C ARG A 255 28.64 2.79 -2.35
N ARG A 256 27.66 2.11 -2.93
CA ARG A 256 27.81 0.74 -3.41
C ARG A 256 27.82 0.74 -4.93
N VAL A 257 28.67 -0.10 -5.52
CA VAL A 257 28.75 -0.28 -6.97
C VAL A 257 28.72 -1.76 -7.31
N HIS A 258 28.05 -2.10 -8.40
CA HIS A 258 28.07 -3.41 -9.02
C HIS A 258 28.94 -3.37 -10.28
N PHE A 259 29.70 -4.41 -10.57
CA PHE A 259 30.53 -4.49 -11.78
C PHE A 259 29.97 -5.50 -12.77
N ASP A 260 29.68 -5.06 -14.00
CA ASP A 260 29.12 -5.91 -15.06
C ASP A 260 30.19 -6.65 -15.88
N ASP A 261 31.47 -6.32 -15.69
CA ASP A 261 32.59 -6.91 -16.42
C ASP A 261 33.87 -6.89 -15.56
N ALA A 262 34.89 -7.60 -16.03
CA ALA A 262 36.21 -7.61 -15.43
C ALA A 262 36.98 -6.33 -15.76
N LEU A 263 37.32 -5.57 -14.73
CA LEU A 263 38.20 -4.40 -14.78
C LEU A 263 39.20 -4.42 -13.62
N GLN A 264 40.19 -3.53 -13.63
CA GLN A 264 41.11 -3.38 -12.50
C GLN A 264 40.74 -2.15 -11.68
N LEU A 265 40.57 -2.34 -10.37
CA LEU A 265 40.65 -1.29 -9.37
C LEU A 265 42.11 -1.17 -8.95
N THR A 266 42.74 -0.04 -9.22
CA THR A 266 44.15 0.18 -8.87
C THR A 266 44.23 0.96 -7.58
N HIS A 267 44.97 0.40 -6.62
CA HIS A 267 45.18 1.08 -5.35
C HIS A 267 45.98 2.38 -5.57
N SER A 268 45.48 3.45 -4.96
CA SER A 268 46.13 4.77 -4.99
C SER A 268 45.90 5.51 -3.67
N ALA A 269 46.53 6.68 -3.53
CA ALA A 269 46.30 7.54 -2.36
C ALA A 269 44.83 7.99 -2.23
N THR A 270 44.12 8.10 -3.37
CA THR A 270 42.71 8.53 -3.46
C THR A 270 41.74 7.36 -3.58
N LEU A 271 42.20 6.16 -3.92
CA LEU A 271 41.41 4.92 -3.93
C LEU A 271 42.11 3.87 -3.06
N GLN A 272 41.74 3.86 -1.78
CA GLN A 272 42.31 2.97 -0.78
C GLN A 272 41.63 1.61 -0.85
N LEU A 273 42.41 0.61 -1.27
CA LEU A 273 41.98 -0.78 -1.34
C LEU A 273 42.66 -1.58 -0.21
N PRO A 274 42.10 -2.72 0.20
CA PRO A 274 42.67 -3.54 1.27
C PRO A 274 44.11 -3.95 0.98
N ASN A 275 44.97 -3.84 1.99
CA ASN A 275 46.39 -4.21 1.94
C ASN A 275 47.20 -3.49 0.84
N ASP A 276 46.74 -2.30 0.42
CA ASP A 276 47.38 -1.50 -0.64
C ASP A 276 47.52 -2.28 -1.97
N ALA A 277 46.62 -3.23 -2.21
CA ALA A 277 46.67 -4.14 -3.35
C ALA A 277 45.60 -3.79 -4.40
N ASN A 278 45.97 -3.89 -5.68
CA ASN A 278 45.01 -3.80 -6.78
C ASN A 278 44.03 -4.97 -6.72
N ILE A 279 42.78 -4.73 -7.12
CA ILE A 279 41.74 -5.74 -7.21
C ILE A 279 41.35 -5.86 -8.69
N THR A 280 41.30 -7.08 -9.21
CA THR A 280 40.67 -7.35 -10.50
C THR A 280 39.24 -7.80 -10.22
N THR A 281 38.26 -7.05 -10.73
CA THR A 281 36.85 -7.41 -10.62
C THR A 281 36.53 -8.54 -11.59
N ILE A 282 35.42 -9.21 -11.35
CA ILE A 282 34.70 -10.04 -12.31
C ILE A 282 33.25 -9.54 -12.40
N GLU A 283 32.54 -9.96 -13.45
CA GLU A 283 31.09 -9.74 -13.56
C GLU A 283 30.38 -10.26 -12.28
N GLY A 284 29.48 -9.45 -11.73
CA GLY A 284 28.71 -9.79 -10.53
C GLY A 284 29.39 -9.44 -9.19
N ASP A 285 30.57 -8.83 -9.22
CA ASP A 285 31.21 -8.30 -8.02
C ASP A 285 30.51 -7.03 -7.54
N GLU A 286 30.38 -6.88 -6.22
CA GLU A 286 29.88 -5.64 -5.61
C GLU A 286 30.87 -5.08 -4.58
N ALA A 287 31.12 -3.78 -4.68
CA ALA A 287 32.02 -3.03 -3.81
C ALA A 287 31.27 -1.91 -3.08
N THR A 288 31.56 -1.76 -1.79
CA THR A 288 31.06 -0.64 -0.99
C THR A 288 32.23 0.26 -0.56
N PHE A 289 32.18 1.51 -0.98
CA PHE A 289 33.16 2.54 -0.68
C PHE A 289 32.60 3.57 0.30
N ILE A 290 33.45 4.12 1.16
CA ILE A 290 33.16 5.31 1.97
C ILE A 290 34.17 6.39 1.57
N GLN A 291 33.66 7.58 1.28
CA GLN A 291 34.53 8.75 1.15
C GLN A 291 34.99 9.17 2.54
N ILE A 292 36.30 9.07 2.76
CA ILE A 292 36.94 9.48 4.00
C ILE A 292 37.65 10.82 3.78
N ASP A 293 37.64 11.66 4.81
CA ASP A 293 38.25 13.00 4.82
C ASP A 293 37.59 14.00 3.83
N SER A 294 38.00 15.27 3.91
CA SER A 294 37.49 16.36 3.04
C SER A 294 38.18 16.42 1.67
N THR A 295 38.89 15.35 1.28
CA THR A 295 39.50 15.16 -0.04
C THR A 295 38.81 13.97 -0.73
N PRO A 296 38.90 13.77 -2.05
CA PRO A 296 38.27 12.64 -2.74
C PRO A 296 39.01 11.32 -2.47
N THR A 297 39.16 10.96 -1.20
CA THR A 297 39.77 9.71 -0.77
C THR A 297 38.65 8.71 -0.52
N TRP A 298 38.54 7.71 -1.38
CA TRP A 298 37.56 6.64 -1.28
C TRP A 298 38.22 5.40 -0.72
N ARG A 299 37.66 4.87 0.36
CA ARG A 299 38.12 3.62 0.97
C ARG A 299 37.12 2.51 0.69
N LEU A 300 37.60 1.39 0.18
CA LEU A 300 36.81 0.16 0.11
C LEU A 300 36.59 -0.39 1.52
N VAL A 301 35.34 -0.51 1.94
CA VAL A 301 34.95 -0.98 3.29
C VAL A 301 34.12 -2.25 3.27
N GLY A 302 33.56 -2.61 2.12
CA GLY A 302 32.81 -3.84 1.92
C GLY A 302 33.09 -4.39 0.54
N TRP A 303 33.23 -5.71 0.45
CA TRP A 303 33.40 -6.43 -0.80
C TRP A 303 32.54 -7.68 -0.75
N ALA A 304 31.66 -7.84 -1.73
CA ALA A 304 30.93 -9.07 -1.98
C ALA A 304 31.40 -9.59 -3.34
N GLY A 305 32.39 -10.49 -3.31
CA GLY A 305 32.87 -11.14 -4.52
C GLY A 305 31.81 -12.11 -5.02
N HIS A 306 31.43 -11.98 -6.28
CA HIS A 306 30.39 -12.76 -6.96
C HIS A 306 29.13 -12.95 -6.09
N VAL A 307 28.19 -12.00 -6.15
CA VAL A 307 26.88 -12.14 -5.49
C VAL A 307 26.11 -13.29 -6.15
N LEU A 308 26.41 -14.52 -5.71
CA LEU A 308 25.70 -15.78 -5.92
C LEU A 308 24.76 -15.82 -7.14
N GLU A 309 25.30 -15.83 -8.36
CA GLU A 309 24.71 -16.68 -9.38
C GLU A 309 25.00 -18.13 -8.96
N HIS A 310 24.10 -18.70 -8.15
CA HIS A 310 24.10 -20.13 -7.94
C HIS A 310 23.56 -20.79 -9.22
N ASP A 311 24.38 -20.84 -10.26
CA ASP A 311 24.18 -21.81 -11.33
C ASP A 311 24.59 -23.18 -10.79
N HIS A 312 23.60 -24.05 -10.60
CA HIS A 312 23.81 -25.44 -10.21
C HIS A 312 24.59 -26.25 -11.27
N THR A 313 24.98 -25.67 -12.41
CA THR A 313 25.77 -26.35 -13.44
C THR A 313 27.28 -26.23 -13.24
N THR A 314 27.79 -25.35 -12.36
CA THR A 314 29.19 -25.35 -11.95
C THR A 314 29.33 -25.10 -10.45
N ALA A 315 29.29 -26.19 -9.69
CA ALA A 315 29.61 -26.17 -8.26
C ALA A 315 31.08 -25.74 -8.04
N ALA A 316 31.31 -24.44 -7.88
CA ALA A 316 32.50 -23.89 -7.25
C ALA A 316 32.29 -23.70 -5.74
N GLN A 317 31.72 -24.71 -5.07
CA GLN A 317 32.04 -25.00 -3.67
C GLN A 317 32.86 -26.29 -3.65
N GLY A 318 34.06 -26.18 -4.20
CA GLY A 318 34.98 -27.29 -4.35
C GLY A 318 36.37 -26.85 -3.96
N GLY A 319 36.61 -26.69 -2.65
CA GLY A 319 37.93 -27.01 -2.14
C GLY A 319 38.27 -28.39 -2.69
N VAL A 320 39.27 -28.46 -3.56
CA VAL A 320 39.73 -29.68 -4.21
C VAL A 320 40.06 -30.68 -3.10
N ILE A 321 39.20 -31.67 -2.85
CA ILE A 321 39.63 -32.90 -2.17
C ILE A 321 40.34 -33.75 -3.22
N GLY A 322 41.45 -33.22 -3.70
CA GLY A 322 42.43 -33.93 -4.49
C GLY A 322 43.21 -34.82 -3.53
N ALA A 323 42.68 -35.99 -3.25
CA ALA A 323 43.49 -37.11 -2.80
C ALA A 323 43.40 -38.18 -3.89
N ASP A 324 44.11 -37.96 -4.99
CA ASP A 324 44.49 -39.07 -5.86
C ASP A 324 45.19 -40.11 -4.98
N PHE A 325 44.71 -41.35 -4.97
CA PHE A 325 45.35 -42.42 -4.22
C PHE A 325 46.81 -42.54 -4.67
N ALA A 326 47.75 -42.68 -3.74
CA ALA A 326 49.14 -42.93 -4.08
C ALA A 326 49.26 -44.26 -4.86
N SER A 327 50.15 -44.31 -5.86
CA SER A 327 50.49 -45.57 -6.56
C SER A 327 50.86 -46.65 -5.53
N GLY A 328 50.37 -47.86 -5.74
CA GLY A 328 50.49 -48.97 -4.78
C GLY A 328 49.35 -49.09 -3.74
N THR A 329 48.44 -48.10 -3.64
CA THR A 329 47.27 -48.21 -2.77
C THR A 329 46.35 -49.34 -3.22
N LYS A 330 45.91 -50.22 -2.32
CA LYS A 330 44.97 -51.32 -2.63
C LYS A 330 43.56 -50.99 -2.15
N ILE A 331 42.57 -51.17 -3.02
CA ILE A 331 41.16 -50.92 -2.72
C ILE A 331 40.29 -52.05 -3.29
N LEU A 332 39.18 -52.34 -2.59
CA LEU A 332 38.16 -53.28 -3.04
C LEU A 332 37.11 -52.58 -3.92
N PHE A 333 36.82 -53.16 -5.08
CA PHE A 333 35.81 -52.69 -6.04
C PHE A 333 34.72 -53.75 -6.23
N LYS A 334 33.45 -53.31 -6.25
CA LYS A 334 32.27 -54.18 -6.50
C LYS A 334 31.97 -54.38 -8.00
N GLN A 335 32.99 -54.70 -8.78
CA GLN A 335 32.89 -54.88 -10.24
C GLN A 335 33.90 -55.94 -10.71
N ALA A 336 33.71 -56.48 -11.91
CA ALA A 336 34.54 -57.57 -12.42
C ALA A 336 35.88 -57.11 -13.04
N THR A 337 35.99 -55.85 -13.47
CA THR A 337 37.15 -55.29 -14.18
C THR A 337 37.75 -54.12 -13.41
N ALA A 338 39.08 -53.96 -13.38
CA ALA A 338 39.68 -52.80 -12.71
C ALA A 338 39.30 -51.49 -13.42
N PRO A 339 39.01 -50.40 -12.68
CA PRO A 339 38.87 -49.07 -13.27
C PRO A 339 40.16 -48.61 -13.96
N THR A 340 40.05 -47.64 -14.87
CA THR A 340 41.22 -47.02 -15.52
C THR A 340 42.20 -46.48 -14.48
N GLY A 341 43.49 -46.81 -14.62
CA GLY A 341 44.53 -46.40 -13.66
C GLY A 341 44.63 -47.30 -12.43
N TRP A 342 44.06 -48.51 -12.48
CA TRP A 342 44.15 -49.54 -11.45
C TRP A 342 44.42 -50.90 -12.09
N THR A 343 45.25 -51.71 -11.44
CA THR A 343 45.59 -53.08 -11.86
C THR A 343 45.07 -54.11 -10.85
N ILE A 344 44.38 -55.17 -11.31
CA ILE A 344 43.85 -56.23 -10.44
C ILE A 344 44.99 -56.91 -9.66
N ASP A 345 44.80 -57.11 -8.37
CA ASP A 345 45.69 -57.93 -7.55
C ASP A 345 45.32 -59.41 -7.67
N ASP A 346 45.98 -60.12 -8.58
CA ASP A 346 45.74 -61.55 -8.83
C ASP A 346 46.29 -62.48 -7.74
N THR A 347 46.95 -61.96 -6.70
CA THR A 347 47.33 -62.77 -5.53
C THR A 347 46.13 -63.10 -4.64
N ILE A 348 45.03 -62.36 -4.78
CA ILE A 348 43.78 -62.59 -4.05
C ILE A 348 42.87 -63.46 -4.92
N THR A 349 42.74 -64.73 -4.52
CA THR A 349 41.97 -65.76 -5.24
C THR A 349 40.47 -65.70 -4.95
N ASP A 350 40.08 -65.14 -3.81
CA ASP A 350 38.68 -65.00 -3.40
C ASP A 350 38.06 -63.72 -3.98
N LYS A 351 37.48 -63.83 -5.19
CA LYS A 351 36.85 -62.70 -5.93
C LYS A 351 35.34 -62.58 -5.71
N SER A 352 34.82 -63.16 -4.62
CA SER A 352 33.39 -63.13 -4.30
C SER A 352 33.14 -62.86 -2.81
N ALA A 353 32.23 -61.95 -2.50
CA ALA A 353 31.80 -61.65 -1.13
C ALA A 353 30.35 -62.09 -0.91
N VAL A 354 30.02 -62.63 0.27
CA VAL A 354 28.64 -62.97 0.64
C VAL A 354 27.85 -61.69 0.86
N ARG A 355 26.71 -61.55 0.18
CA ARG A 355 25.81 -60.41 0.36
C ARG A 355 24.84 -60.69 1.50
N TYR A 356 25.09 -60.09 2.67
CA TYR A 356 24.08 -59.99 3.71
C TYR A 356 23.14 -58.82 3.40
N THR A 357 21.88 -59.11 3.07
CA THR A 357 20.86 -58.06 2.92
C THR A 357 20.05 -58.03 4.20
N ARG A 358 20.28 -57.06 5.09
CA ARG A 358 19.31 -56.79 6.17
C ARG A 358 18.03 -56.31 5.48
N GLY A 359 16.94 -57.06 5.63
CA GLY A 359 15.63 -56.60 5.19
C GLY A 359 15.23 -55.39 6.04
N ALA A 360 15.49 -54.18 5.55
CA ALA A 360 14.95 -52.98 6.15
C ALA A 360 13.54 -52.76 5.60
N THR A 361 12.52 -53.04 6.41
CA THR A 361 11.25 -52.33 6.31
C THR A 361 11.49 -50.88 6.72
N HIS A 362 11.42 -49.97 5.73
CA HIS A 362 11.43 -48.51 5.79
C HIS A 362 12.79 -47.79 5.67
N GLY A 363 12.92 -46.97 4.62
CA GLY A 363 13.59 -45.66 4.67
C GLY A 363 15.12 -45.60 4.65
N ALA A 364 15.64 -45.19 3.49
CA ALA A 364 16.77 -44.26 3.31
C ALA A 364 18.20 -44.55 3.84
N ASP A 365 18.52 -45.67 4.48
CA ASP A 365 19.92 -45.98 4.87
C ASP A 365 20.41 -47.35 4.38
N ALA A 366 20.27 -47.61 3.08
CA ALA A 366 20.89 -48.77 2.41
C ALA A 366 22.37 -48.51 2.11
N GLY A 367 23.18 -48.33 3.16
CA GLY A 367 24.54 -47.79 3.02
C GLY A 367 25.66 -48.50 3.78
N SER A 368 25.40 -49.60 4.50
CA SER A 368 26.49 -50.36 5.15
C SER A 368 26.50 -51.81 4.69
N VAL A 369 27.48 -52.13 3.85
CA VAL A 369 27.85 -53.50 3.50
C VAL A 369 28.99 -53.88 4.44
N ASP A 370 28.68 -54.47 5.59
CA ASP A 370 29.72 -55.08 6.42
C ASP A 370 30.29 -56.30 5.66
N LEU A 371 31.52 -56.17 5.14
CA LEU A 371 32.29 -57.32 4.67
C LEU A 371 32.80 -58.08 5.90
N ALA A 372 32.05 -59.08 6.34
CA ALA A 372 32.50 -59.98 7.40
C ALA A 372 33.67 -60.84 6.89
N THR A 373 34.87 -60.61 7.42
CA THR A 373 36.01 -61.50 7.22
C THR A 373 35.86 -62.70 8.18
N GLY A 374 35.64 -63.90 7.62
CA GLY A 374 35.72 -65.15 8.40
C GLY A 374 34.44 -65.98 8.54
N VAL A 375 33.51 -65.93 7.57
CA VAL A 375 32.42 -66.93 7.53
C VAL A 375 32.95 -68.22 6.89
N SER A 376 33.51 -69.12 7.70
CA SER A 376 33.75 -70.51 7.31
C SER A 376 32.52 -71.35 7.68
N ILE A 377 31.65 -71.66 6.70
CA ILE A 377 30.58 -72.63 6.91
C ILE A 377 31.18 -74.02 6.75
N THR A 378 31.84 -74.51 7.80
CA THR A 378 32.28 -75.91 7.85
C THR A 378 31.19 -76.71 8.57
N GLN A 379 30.54 -77.60 7.81
CA GLN A 379 29.54 -78.61 8.19
C GLN A 379 28.07 -78.15 8.30
N GLY A 380 27.25 -78.68 7.39
CA GLY A 380 25.81 -78.70 7.53
C GLY A 380 25.40 -79.48 8.78
N HIS A 381 24.49 -78.90 9.57
CA HIS A 381 23.93 -79.54 10.75
C HIS A 381 22.76 -80.42 10.33
N SER A 382 22.82 -81.72 10.62
CA SER A 382 21.66 -82.61 10.52
C SER A 382 20.98 -82.68 11.88
N LEU A 383 19.69 -82.36 11.95
CA LEU A 383 18.91 -82.53 13.18
C LEU A 383 18.94 -84.01 13.59
N SER A 384 19.38 -84.27 14.82
CA SER A 384 19.50 -85.61 15.38
C SER A 384 18.16 -86.14 15.90
N ILE A 385 18.07 -87.45 16.11
CA ILE A 385 16.90 -88.11 16.73
C ILE A 385 16.63 -87.58 18.14
N ALA A 386 17.66 -87.08 18.84
CA ALA A 386 17.50 -86.44 20.15
C ALA A 386 16.76 -85.10 20.05
N GLU A 387 16.95 -84.36 18.96
CA GLU A 387 16.34 -83.06 18.73
C GLU A 387 14.93 -83.16 18.11
N SER A 388 14.55 -84.33 17.58
CA SER A 388 13.23 -84.59 16.97
C SER A 388 12.66 -85.97 17.34
N ALA A 389 12.52 -86.23 18.64
CA ALA A 389 12.08 -87.52 19.14
C ALA A 389 10.67 -87.91 18.64
N ALA A 390 10.49 -89.21 18.38
CA ALA A 390 9.18 -89.76 18.00
C ALA A 390 8.16 -89.55 19.13
N HIS A 391 6.94 -89.15 18.77
CA HIS A 391 5.84 -88.94 19.71
C HIS A 391 4.56 -89.66 19.23
N THR A 392 3.65 -89.91 20.17
CA THR A 392 2.36 -90.59 19.95
C THR A 392 1.21 -89.59 19.85
N HIS A 393 0.21 -89.88 19.01
CA HIS A 393 -1.04 -89.13 18.93
C HIS A 393 -2.20 -89.91 19.55
N THR A 394 -3.06 -89.24 20.31
CA THR A 394 -4.26 -89.81 20.95
C THR A 394 -5.51 -89.19 20.33
N GLN A 395 -6.45 -90.00 19.86
CA GLN A 395 -7.77 -89.54 19.40
C GLN A 395 -8.88 -90.06 20.32
N LYS A 396 -9.91 -89.23 20.56
CA LYS A 396 -11.01 -89.53 21.48
C LYS A 396 -12.25 -89.97 20.69
N GLY A 397 -12.57 -91.26 20.68
CA GLY A 397 -13.75 -91.82 20.01
C GLY A 397 -14.94 -91.99 20.97
N ALA A 398 -16.18 -91.75 20.50
CA ALA A 398 -17.42 -91.93 21.26
C ALA A 398 -17.98 -93.36 21.09
N ALA A 399 -18.31 -94.03 22.21
CA ALA A 399 -18.93 -95.37 22.19
C ALA A 399 -20.46 -95.28 21.99
N SER A 400 -21.02 -96.09 21.08
CA SER A 400 -22.46 -96.16 20.79
C SER A 400 -23.17 -97.19 21.68
N GLY A 401 -23.96 -96.74 22.67
CA GLY A 401 -24.86 -97.60 23.45
C GLY A 401 -26.21 -97.84 22.74
N SER A 402 -26.81 -99.02 22.92
CA SER A 402 -28.21 -99.29 22.54
C SER A 402 -29.10 -99.33 23.80
N VAL A 403 -30.23 -98.60 23.75
CA VAL A 403 -31.21 -98.40 24.83
C VAL A 403 -32.38 -99.39 24.68
N GLY A 404 -32.81 -100.04 25.76
CA GLY A 404 -34.02 -100.88 25.80
C GLY A 404 -34.95 -100.48 26.95
N THR A 405 -36.24 -100.26 26.66
CA THR A 405 -37.27 -99.74 27.57
C THR A 405 -38.17 -100.85 28.12
N VAL A 406 -38.41 -100.91 29.44
CA VAL A 406 -39.51 -101.69 30.06
C VAL A 406 -40.06 -100.90 31.25
N GLY A 407 -41.34 -100.52 31.21
CA GLY A 407 -42.13 -100.08 32.38
C GLY A 407 -41.62 -98.83 33.14
N SER A 408 -42.03 -97.64 32.68
CA SER A 408 -42.13 -96.36 33.44
C SER A 408 -40.91 -95.80 34.20
N ILE A 409 -39.70 -96.36 34.10
CA ILE A 409 -38.48 -95.81 34.72
C ILE A 409 -37.43 -95.54 33.62
N ARG A 410 -37.01 -94.28 33.45
CA ARG A 410 -35.80 -93.94 32.67
C ARG A 410 -34.58 -94.07 33.57
N ILE A 411 -33.60 -94.89 33.16
CA ILE A 411 -32.27 -94.99 33.77
C ILE A 411 -31.27 -94.40 32.77
N ASP A 412 -30.76 -93.20 33.04
CA ASP A 412 -29.65 -92.63 32.28
C ASP A 412 -28.33 -93.18 32.84
N VAL A 413 -27.67 -94.06 32.08
CA VAL A 413 -26.33 -94.58 32.43
C VAL A 413 -25.28 -93.57 31.97
N ALA A 414 -24.52 -93.02 32.93
CA ALA A 414 -23.40 -92.13 32.65
C ALA A 414 -22.30 -92.85 31.85
N ASN A 415 -21.85 -92.19 30.79
CA ASN A 415 -20.89 -92.64 29.80
C ASN A 415 -19.44 -92.54 30.33
N THR A 416 -18.70 -93.65 30.39
CA THR A 416 -17.25 -93.69 30.72
C THR A 416 -16.46 -94.43 29.63
N GLY A 417 -16.30 -93.81 28.45
CA GLY A 417 -15.45 -94.35 27.38
C GLY A 417 -13.95 -94.05 27.60
N ASP A 418 -13.13 -95.09 27.73
CA ASP A 418 -11.66 -95.01 27.74
C ASP A 418 -11.08 -94.92 26.31
N ALA A 419 -9.99 -94.14 26.14
CA ALA A 419 -9.34 -93.84 24.87
C ALA A 419 -8.27 -94.89 24.48
N GLY A 420 -8.31 -95.40 23.25
CA GLY A 420 -7.26 -96.26 22.68
C GLY A 420 -6.26 -95.49 21.80
N ALA A 421 -4.96 -95.75 21.95
CA ALA A 421 -3.89 -95.13 21.15
C ALA A 421 -3.70 -95.84 19.79
N THR A 422 -3.43 -95.08 18.73
CA THR A 422 -3.21 -95.61 17.37
C THR A 422 -1.74 -95.98 17.12
N ALA A 423 -1.47 -97.14 16.50
CA ALA A 423 -0.11 -97.71 16.34
C ALA A 423 0.80 -97.04 15.28
N SER A 424 0.55 -95.79 14.88
CA SER A 424 1.38 -95.07 13.90
C SER A 424 2.09 -93.88 14.54
N ALA A 425 3.39 -94.04 14.84
CA ALA A 425 4.30 -92.96 15.20
C ALA A 425 4.93 -92.34 13.93
N GLY A 426 5.26 -91.05 13.96
CA GLY A 426 6.01 -90.39 12.88
C GLY A 426 7.44 -90.96 12.72
N SER A 427 7.96 -91.02 11.49
CA SER A 427 9.13 -91.84 11.13
C SER A 427 10.50 -91.36 11.62
N GLY A 428 10.60 -90.16 12.21
CA GLY A 428 11.87 -89.63 12.74
C GLY A 428 13.02 -89.53 11.73
N THR A 429 12.70 -89.38 10.44
CA THR A 429 13.71 -89.43 9.36
C THR A 429 14.41 -88.09 9.18
N ALA A 430 15.75 -88.11 9.17
CA ALA A 430 16.57 -86.93 8.92
C ALA A 430 16.27 -86.33 7.53
N HIS A 431 16.15 -85.01 7.47
CA HIS A 431 16.09 -84.27 6.21
C HIS A 431 16.95 -83.02 6.34
N GLY A 432 17.57 -82.61 5.23
CA GLY A 432 18.42 -81.44 5.17
C GLY A 432 17.65 -80.20 4.69
N HIS A 433 18.09 -79.03 5.14
CA HIS A 433 17.71 -77.76 4.55
C HIS A 433 18.92 -77.18 3.80
N ASN A 434 18.74 -76.85 2.53
CA ASN A 434 19.72 -76.06 1.77
C ASN A 434 19.47 -74.58 2.05
N ILE A 435 20.51 -73.84 2.42
CA ILE A 435 20.45 -72.38 2.54
C ILE A 435 21.14 -71.79 1.30
N ASP A 436 20.37 -71.15 0.43
CA ASP A 436 20.89 -70.41 -0.73
C ASP A 436 21.51 -69.08 -0.27
N LEU A 437 22.84 -69.00 -0.32
CA LEU A 437 23.57 -67.75 -0.09
C LEU A 437 23.75 -66.99 -1.40
N ARG A 438 23.51 -65.68 -1.38
CA ARG A 438 23.77 -64.79 -2.53
C ARG A 438 25.16 -64.19 -2.42
N TYR A 439 25.91 -64.23 -3.51
CA TYR A 439 27.26 -63.66 -3.61
C TYR A 439 27.26 -62.42 -4.51
N ILE A 440 28.23 -61.52 -4.30
CA ILE A 440 28.58 -60.43 -5.21
C ILE A 440 30.03 -60.58 -5.66
N ASP A 441 30.29 -60.28 -6.92
CA ASP A 441 31.65 -60.27 -7.46
C ASP A 441 32.39 -59.02 -6.99
N VAL A 442 33.58 -59.22 -6.45
CA VAL A 442 34.46 -58.16 -5.96
C VAL A 442 35.89 -58.42 -6.45
N ILE A 443 36.61 -57.35 -6.74
CA ILE A 443 38.05 -57.41 -7.03
C ILE A 443 38.80 -56.50 -6.08
N VAL A 444 40.03 -56.85 -5.76
CA VAL A 444 40.98 -55.90 -5.17
C VAL A 444 41.88 -55.42 -6.29
N ALA A 445 42.03 -54.12 -6.44
CA ALA A 445 42.95 -53.54 -7.41
C ALA A 445 43.93 -52.59 -6.71
N THR A 446 45.12 -52.49 -7.28
CA THR A 446 46.21 -51.62 -6.85
C THR A 446 46.26 -50.41 -7.77
N LYS A 447 46.38 -49.20 -7.22
CA LYS A 447 46.54 -47.98 -8.01
C LYS A 447 47.86 -48.05 -8.79
N ASP A 448 47.78 -47.84 -10.10
CA ASP A 448 48.95 -47.84 -11.00
C ASP A 448 50.01 -46.81 -10.58
#